data_AF-A0A356UDV4-F1
#
_entry.id   AF-A0A356UDV4-F1
#
_cell.length_a   1.000
_cell.length_b   1.000
_cell.length_c   1.000
_cell.angle_alpha   90.00
_cell.angle_beta   90.00
_cell.angle_gamma   90.00
#
_symmetry.space_group_name_H-M   'P 1'
#
loop_
_entity.id
_entity.type
_entity.pdbx_description
1 polymer ?
#
loop_
_entity_poly.entity_id
_entity_poly.type
_entity_poly.pdbx_seq_one_letter_code
_entity_poly.pdbx_strand_id
1 'polypeptide(L)'
;MSIALIAGLAMLVGAIAEGVALYFLLNMLLESGAVRKNYLGNDIPVSVGISFPVSLILVFLFYALIQRYDFSFHIYLIGIISICFLGFIDDMLGQRDTLGFKGHFGALFKGRLTTGGLKALGGGIIAFFIALSLSGLESLSNGWVDILLNTLIIALFTNMLN
;
A
#
# COMPACT_ATOMS: atom_id res chain seq x y z
N MET A 1 15.19 25.64 -10.24
CA MET A 1 15.48 24.32 -10.87
C MET A 1 14.33 23.97 -11.80
N SER A 2 14.61 23.37 -12.95
CA SER A 2 13.53 22.88 -13.83
C SER A 2 12.77 21.74 -13.14
N ILE A 3 11.50 21.56 -13.50
CA ILE A 3 10.66 20.47 -12.97
C ILE A 3 11.34 19.11 -13.24
N ALA A 4 11.90 18.93 -14.44
CA ALA A 4 12.63 17.73 -14.82
C ALA A 4 13.84 17.45 -13.91
N LEU A 5 14.62 18.48 -13.56
CA LEU A 5 15.76 18.31 -12.65
C LEU A 5 15.31 17.92 -11.24
N ILE A 6 14.25 18.55 -10.72
CA ILE A 6 13.71 18.22 -9.40
C ILE A 6 13.19 16.77 -9.38
N ALA A 7 12.42 16.38 -10.40
CA ALA A 7 11.92 15.01 -10.53
C ALA A 7 13.06 13.99 -10.63
N GLY A 8 14.10 14.28 -11.41
CA GLY A 8 15.28 13.43 -11.52
C GLY A 8 16.01 13.25 -10.18
N LEU A 9 16.15 14.33 -9.40
CA LEU A 9 16.74 14.24 -8.06
C LEU A 9 15.85 13.49 -7.08
N ALA A 10 14.52 13.69 -7.13
CA ALA A 10 13.58 12.94 -6.31
C ALA A 10 13.62 11.43 -6.61
N MET A 11 13.72 11.05 -7.90
CA MET A 11 13.92 9.66 -8.30
C MET A 11 15.23 9.09 -7.76
N LEU A 12 16.33 9.86 -7.83
CA LEU A 12 17.62 9.43 -7.29
C LEU A 12 17.55 9.24 -5.76
N VAL A 13 16.95 10.19 -5.04
CA VAL A 13 16.71 10.09 -3.59
C VAL A 13 15.90 8.84 -3.26
N GLY A 14 14.81 8.59 -4.00
CA GLY A 14 13.97 7.41 -3.82
C GLY A 14 14.72 6.10 -4.08
N ALA A 15 15.51 6.02 -5.14
CA ALA A 15 16.31 4.84 -5.47
C ALA A 15 17.39 4.54 -4.42
N ILE A 16 18.08 5.59 -3.93
CA ILE A 16 19.07 5.45 -2.86
C ILE A 16 18.39 5.03 -1.56
N ALA A 17 17.29 5.70 -1.19
CA ALA A 17 16.52 5.39 0.00
C ALA A 17 16.04 3.93 -0.01
N GLU A 18 15.49 3.47 -1.12
CA GLU A 18 15.02 2.09 -1.29
C GLU A 18 16.17 1.09 -1.21
N GLY A 19 17.30 1.36 -1.89
CA GLY A 19 18.47 0.49 -1.81
C GLY A 19 19.00 0.33 -0.38
N VAL A 20 19.05 1.44 0.38
CA VAL A 20 19.45 1.43 1.80
C VAL A 20 18.42 0.70 2.66
N ALA A 21 17.13 0.98 2.48
CA ALA A 21 16.05 0.33 3.22
C ALA A 21 16.07 -1.19 3.00
N LEU A 22 16.19 -1.64 1.74
CA LEU A 22 16.29 -3.05 1.38
C LEU A 22 17.53 -3.72 1.97
N TYR A 23 18.69 -3.05 1.94
CA TYR A 23 19.93 -3.60 2.51
C TYR A 23 19.77 -4.00 3.99
N PHE A 24 19.11 -3.16 4.79
CA PHE A 24 18.84 -3.47 6.19
C PHE A 24 17.66 -4.44 6.36
N LEU A 25 16.57 -4.21 5.63
CA LEU A 25 15.33 -4.95 5.79
C LEU A 25 15.47 -6.43 5.41
N LEU A 26 16.20 -6.73 4.34
CA LEU A 26 16.35 -8.11 3.86
C LEU A 26 17.02 -8.99 4.92
N ASN A 27 18.11 -8.53 5.54
CA ASN A 27 18.81 -9.27 6.58
C ASN A 27 17.92 -9.48 7.81
N MET A 28 17.22 -8.43 8.24
CA MET A 28 16.29 -8.50 9.37
C MET A 28 15.15 -9.51 9.14
N LEU A 29 14.59 -9.56 7.93
CA LEU A 29 13.52 -10.51 7.58
C LEU A 29 14.02 -11.96 7.53
N LEU A 30 15.24 -12.18 7.03
CA LEU A 30 15.88 -13.50 7.05
C LEU A 30 16.09 -13.98 8.49
N GLU A 31 16.68 -13.14 9.34
CA GLU A 31 17.03 -13.48 10.72
C GLU A 31 15.79 -13.69 11.61
N SER A 32 14.71 -12.94 11.37
CA SER A 32 13.44 -13.08 12.10
C SER A 32 12.59 -14.26 11.65
N GLY A 33 12.99 -14.97 10.59
CA GLY A 33 12.24 -16.09 10.03
C GLY A 33 11.00 -15.66 9.23
N ALA A 34 10.89 -14.38 8.86
CA ALA A 34 9.86 -13.86 7.97
C ALA A 34 10.17 -14.24 6.50
N VAL A 35 10.20 -15.55 6.25
CA VAL A 35 10.58 -16.16 4.97
C VAL A 35 9.51 -17.11 4.45
N ARG A 36 9.55 -17.36 3.14
CA ARG A 36 8.77 -18.41 2.47
C ARG A 36 9.62 -19.09 1.41
N LYS A 37 9.35 -20.37 1.16
CA LYS A 37 9.97 -21.10 0.05
C LYS A 37 9.47 -20.57 -1.28
N ASN A 38 10.40 -20.26 -2.18
CA ASN A 38 10.11 -20.00 -3.58
C ASN A 38 9.80 -21.30 -4.34
N TYR A 39 9.53 -21.20 -5.65
CA TYR A 39 9.24 -22.37 -6.50
C TYR A 39 10.39 -23.39 -6.60
N LEU A 40 11.64 -22.98 -6.29
CA LEU A 40 12.82 -23.84 -6.22
C LEU A 40 13.05 -24.43 -4.82
N GLY A 41 12.20 -24.10 -3.84
CA GLY A 41 12.35 -24.54 -2.46
C GLY A 41 13.32 -23.73 -1.60
N ASN A 42 13.87 -22.63 -2.13
CA ASN A 42 14.77 -21.73 -1.41
C ASN A 42 13.95 -20.75 -0.56
N ASP A 43 14.33 -20.58 0.70
CA ASP A 43 13.73 -19.56 1.57
C ASP A 43 14.11 -18.16 1.09
N ILE A 44 13.09 -17.33 0.84
CA ILE A 44 13.23 -15.93 0.47
C ILE A 44 12.47 -15.06 1.46
N PRO A 45 12.97 -13.84 1.78
CA PRO A 45 12.23 -12.87 2.58
C PRO A 45 10.88 -12.55 1.96
N VAL A 46 9.85 -12.43 2.79
CA VAL A 46 8.51 -11.99 2.35
C VAL A 46 8.18 -10.59 2.85
N SER A 47 7.18 -9.97 2.22
CA SER A 47 6.68 -8.63 2.60
C SER A 47 7.69 -7.51 2.49
N VAL A 48 8.71 -7.69 1.66
CA VAL A 48 9.78 -6.71 1.45
C VAL A 48 9.23 -5.35 1.00
N GLY A 49 8.07 -5.33 0.31
CA GLY A 49 7.41 -4.09 -0.13
C GLY A 49 7.03 -3.09 0.98
N ILE A 50 7.13 -3.47 2.26
CA ILE A 50 7.02 -2.54 3.40
C ILE A 50 8.15 -1.50 3.43
N SER A 51 9.25 -1.68 2.68
CA SER A 51 10.28 -0.67 2.45
C SER A 51 9.75 0.55 1.68
N PHE A 52 8.82 0.34 0.74
CA PHE A 52 8.41 1.36 -0.21
C PHE A 52 7.83 2.63 0.43
N PRO A 53 6.95 2.55 1.47
CA PRO A 53 6.51 3.74 2.19
C PRO A 53 7.64 4.52 2.86
N VAL A 54 8.68 3.86 3.36
CA VAL A 54 9.84 4.51 3.98
C VAL A 54 10.57 5.36 2.93
N SER A 55 10.83 4.78 1.76
CA SER A 55 11.46 5.47 0.65
C SER A 55 10.63 6.65 0.15
N LEU A 56 9.31 6.47 0.09
CA LEU A 56 8.39 7.53 -0.34
C LEU A 56 8.34 8.70 0.66
N ILE A 57 8.36 8.43 1.97
CA ILE A 57 8.46 9.47 3.00
C ILE A 57 9.74 10.29 2.82
N LEU A 58 10.88 9.64 2.51
CA LEU A 58 12.14 10.33 2.26
C LEU A 58 12.11 11.18 0.98
N VAL A 59 11.43 10.72 -0.07
CA VAL A 59 11.20 11.53 -1.29
C VAL A 59 10.38 12.78 -0.96
N PHE A 60 9.30 12.66 -0.20
CA PHE A 60 8.50 13.81 0.17
C PHE A 60 9.18 14.74 1.18
N LEU A 61 10.02 14.20 2.08
CA LEU A 61 10.91 15.00 2.91
C LEU A 61 11.86 15.82 2.04
N PHE A 62 12.42 15.25 0.97
CA PHE A 62 13.22 16.00 0.01
C PHE A 62 12.42 17.16 -0.63
N TYR A 63 11.19 16.92 -1.07
CA TYR A 63 10.30 18.00 -1.55
C TYR A 63 10.06 19.09 -0.50
N ALA A 64 9.93 18.74 0.78
CA ALA A 64 9.78 19.69 1.87
C ALA A 64 11.05 20.53 2.09
N LEU A 65 12.23 19.90 2.06
CA LEU A 65 13.52 20.57 2.23
C LEU A 65 13.79 21.61 1.13
N ILE A 66 13.33 21.35 -0.10
CA ILE A 66 13.46 22.30 -1.20
C ILE A 66 12.27 23.29 -1.32
N GLN A 67 11.38 23.33 -0.31
CA GLN A 67 10.19 24.19 -0.27
C GLN A 67 9.25 23.99 -1.48
N ARG A 68 9.10 22.73 -1.92
CA ARG A 68 8.21 22.29 -3.03
C ARG A 68 7.20 21.24 -2.58
N TYR A 69 7.01 21.10 -1.28
CA TYR A 69 6.01 20.18 -0.74
C TYR A 69 4.62 20.76 -0.87
N ASP A 70 3.69 19.94 -1.34
CA ASP A 70 2.28 20.28 -1.47
C ASP A 70 1.44 19.45 -0.49
N PHE A 71 0.45 20.06 0.16
CA PHE A 71 -0.42 19.37 1.10
C PHE A 71 -1.24 18.26 0.45
N SER A 72 -1.51 18.34 -0.85
CA SER A 72 -2.15 17.27 -1.61
C SER A 72 -1.33 15.97 -1.62
N PHE A 73 -0.03 15.97 -1.28
CA PHE A 73 0.74 14.72 -1.17
C PHE A 73 0.33 13.84 0.01
N HIS A 74 -0.31 14.40 1.05
CA HIS A 74 -0.72 13.62 2.22
C HIS A 74 -1.72 12.52 1.89
N ILE A 75 -2.67 12.75 0.98
CA ILE A 75 -3.65 11.72 0.63
C ILE A 75 -2.98 10.52 -0.06
N TYR A 76 -1.98 10.78 -0.90
CA TYR A 76 -1.18 9.74 -1.54
C TYR A 76 -0.32 8.99 -0.53
N LEU A 77 0.33 9.70 0.40
CA LEU A 77 1.11 9.10 1.48
C LEU A 77 0.26 8.18 2.35
N ILE A 78 -0.88 8.68 2.84
CA ILE A 78 -1.80 7.91 3.68
C ILE A 78 -2.29 6.69 2.93
N GLY A 79 -2.68 6.84 1.66
CA GLY A 79 -3.14 5.73 0.83
C GLY A 79 -2.08 4.65 0.64
N ILE A 80 -0.86 5.03 0.24
CA ILE A 80 0.25 4.09 0.01
C ILE A 80 0.69 3.42 1.31
N ILE A 81 0.90 4.18 2.39
CA ILE A 81 1.25 3.62 3.70
C ILE A 81 0.19 2.61 4.15
N SER A 82 -1.10 2.96 4.02
CA SER A 82 -2.20 2.12 4.48
C SER A 82 -2.32 0.82 3.68
N ILE A 83 -2.21 0.88 2.35
CA ILE A 83 -2.25 -0.31 1.49
C ILE A 83 -0.99 -1.19 1.69
N CYS A 84 0.20 -0.60 1.77
CA CYS A 84 1.43 -1.35 2.04
C CYS A 84 1.38 -2.04 3.40
N PHE A 85 0.89 -1.34 4.44
CA PHE A 85 0.74 -1.92 5.77
C PHE A 85 -0.30 -3.03 5.80
N LEU A 86 -1.44 -2.86 5.11
CA LEU A 86 -2.45 -3.90 4.97
C LEU A 86 -1.90 -5.14 4.25
N GLY A 87 -1.11 -4.95 3.19
CA GLY A 87 -0.41 -6.02 2.49
C GLY A 87 0.61 -6.74 3.38
N PHE A 88 1.38 -5.98 4.16
CA PHE A 88 2.33 -6.55 5.14
C PHE A 88 1.61 -7.41 6.20
N ILE A 89 0.47 -6.95 6.73
CA ILE A 89 -0.33 -7.74 7.67
C ILE A 89 -0.82 -9.04 7.01
N ASP A 90 -1.33 -8.96 5.78
CA ASP A 90 -1.84 -10.12 5.04
C ASP A 90 -0.76 -11.17 4.77
N ASP A 91 0.44 -10.74 4.37
CA ASP A 91 1.55 -11.65 4.14
C ASP A 91 2.07 -12.31 5.43
N MET A 92 2.12 -11.55 6.54
CA MET A 92 2.63 -12.02 7.83
C MET A 92 1.65 -12.95 8.54
N LEU A 93 0.38 -12.59 8.57
CA LEU A 93 -0.67 -13.32 9.30
C LEU A 93 -1.45 -14.29 8.41
N GLY A 94 -1.23 -14.26 7.09
CA GLY A 94 -1.99 -15.01 6.10
C GLY A 94 -1.97 -16.52 6.35
N GLN A 95 -3.14 -17.06 6.70
CA GLN A 95 -3.37 -18.50 6.81
C GLN A 95 -4.02 -19.01 5.51
N ARG A 96 -3.52 -20.12 4.95
CA ARG A 96 -4.03 -20.72 3.70
C ARG A 96 -5.37 -21.48 3.89
N ASP A 97 -6.01 -21.35 5.05
CA ASP A 97 -7.06 -22.27 5.49
C ASP A 97 -8.46 -21.96 4.91
N THR A 98 -8.65 -20.81 4.26
CA THR A 98 -9.94 -20.45 3.64
C THR A 98 -9.72 -19.88 2.25
N LEU A 99 -10.26 -20.54 1.22
CA LEU A 99 -10.17 -20.09 -0.17
C LEU A 99 -11.43 -19.32 -0.58
N GLY A 100 -11.23 -18.13 -1.15
CA GLY A 100 -12.25 -17.35 -1.86
C GLY A 100 -13.13 -16.43 -1.01
N PHE A 101 -13.75 -15.44 -1.68
CA PHE A 101 -14.58 -14.40 -1.06
C PHE A 101 -15.74 -14.97 -0.23
N LYS A 102 -16.43 -16.01 -0.71
CA LYS A 102 -17.55 -16.63 0.02
C LYS A 102 -17.12 -17.22 1.37
N GLY A 103 -15.90 -17.76 1.45
CA GLY A 103 -15.35 -18.31 2.69
C GLY A 103 -15.00 -17.23 3.71
N HIS A 104 -14.28 -16.19 3.26
CA HIS A 104 -13.88 -15.07 4.13
C HIS A 104 -15.07 -14.25 4.63
N PHE A 105 -16.02 -13.90 3.75
CA PHE A 105 -17.22 -13.17 4.14
C PHE A 105 -18.14 -14.03 5.01
N GLY A 106 -18.29 -15.32 4.71
CA GLY A 106 -19.04 -16.25 5.56
C GLY A 106 -18.45 -16.39 6.97
N ALA A 107 -17.13 -16.37 7.10
CA ALA A 107 -16.44 -16.35 8.40
C ALA A 107 -16.66 -15.02 9.13
N LEU A 108 -16.61 -13.90 8.40
CA LEU A 108 -16.84 -12.56 8.95
C LEU A 108 -18.27 -12.43 9.53
N PHE A 109 -19.29 -12.91 8.81
CA PHE A 109 -20.67 -12.94 9.31
C PHE A 109 -20.85 -13.82 10.56
N LYS A 110 -19.92 -14.74 10.81
CA LYS A 110 -19.85 -15.56 12.03
C LYS A 110 -18.95 -14.95 13.12
N GLY A 111 -18.52 -13.69 12.96
CA GLY A 111 -17.67 -12.98 13.90
C GLY A 111 -16.18 -13.32 13.83
N ARG A 112 -15.74 -14.12 12.84
CA ARG A 112 -14.33 -14.47 12.64
C ARG A 112 -13.73 -13.65 11.51
N LEU A 113 -12.90 -12.67 11.87
CA LEU A 113 -12.11 -11.93 10.90
C LEU A 113 -10.96 -12.81 10.38
N THR A 114 -10.89 -12.96 9.06
CA THR A 114 -9.81 -13.66 8.36
C THR A 114 -8.89 -12.64 7.70
N THR A 115 -7.66 -12.99 7.36
CA THR A 115 -6.73 -12.06 6.69
C THR A 115 -7.26 -11.61 5.33
N GLY A 116 -7.83 -12.53 4.54
CA GLY A 116 -8.52 -12.18 3.29
C GLY A 116 -9.74 -11.27 3.48
N GLY A 117 -10.49 -11.45 4.57
CA GLY A 117 -11.59 -10.54 4.95
C GLY A 117 -11.11 -9.15 5.36
N LEU A 118 -10.03 -9.08 6.16
CA LEU A 118 -9.38 -7.85 6.54
C LEU A 118 -8.82 -7.10 5.33
N LYS A 119 -8.20 -7.82 4.38
CA LYS A 119 -7.68 -7.24 3.13
C LYS A 119 -8.79 -6.65 2.27
N ALA A 120 -9.88 -7.39 2.07
CA ALA A 120 -11.01 -6.93 1.27
C ALA A 120 -11.70 -5.71 1.88
N LEU A 121 -12.00 -5.75 3.18
CA LEU A 121 -12.64 -4.63 3.89
C LEU A 121 -11.70 -3.44 4.03
N GLY A 122 -10.48 -3.68 4.49
CA GLY A 122 -9.48 -2.64 4.68
C GLY A 122 -9.14 -1.93 3.37
N GLY A 123 -8.86 -2.70 2.31
CA GLY A 123 -8.59 -2.16 0.98
C GLY A 123 -9.78 -1.36 0.44
N GLY A 124 -11.00 -1.86 0.63
CA GLY A 124 -12.22 -1.14 0.27
C GLY A 124 -12.42 0.18 1.03
N ILE A 125 -12.20 0.17 2.35
CA ILE A 125 -12.31 1.38 3.21
C ILE A 125 -11.23 2.40 2.82
N ILE A 126 -9.99 1.97 2.62
CA ILE A 126 -8.89 2.85 2.19
C ILE A 126 -9.19 3.44 0.82
N ALA A 127 -9.62 2.62 -0.15
CA ALA A 127 -10.00 3.07 -1.48
C ALA A 127 -11.14 4.10 -1.44
N PHE A 128 -12.17 3.84 -0.61
CA PHE A 128 -13.30 4.75 -0.44
C PHE A 128 -12.87 6.08 0.19
N PHE A 129 -12.03 6.03 1.22
CA PHE A 129 -11.49 7.22 1.86
C PHE A 129 -10.67 8.08 0.89
N ILE A 130 -9.83 7.47 0.06
CA ILE A 130 -9.07 8.18 -0.97
C ILE A 130 -10.00 8.79 -2.01
N ALA A 131 -10.95 8.01 -2.54
CA ALA A 131 -11.92 8.48 -3.53
C ALA A 131 -12.74 9.68 -3.03
N LEU A 132 -13.22 9.61 -1.79
CA LEU A 132 -13.97 10.70 -1.14
C LEU A 132 -13.11 11.94 -0.93
N SER A 133 -11.84 11.76 -0.55
CA SER A 133 -10.91 12.88 -0.34
C SER A 133 -10.53 13.59 -1.64
N LEU A 134 -10.55 12.87 -2.77
CA LEU A 134 -10.25 13.43 -4.09
C LEU A 134 -11.45 14.11 -4.76
N SER A 135 -12.69 13.71 -4.45
CA SER A 135 -13.88 14.21 -5.15
C SER A 135 -14.26 15.65 -4.81
N GLY A 136 -13.78 16.20 -3.69
CA GLY A 136 -14.17 17.52 -3.19
C GLY A 136 -15.63 17.57 -2.74
N LEU A 137 -15.92 18.17 -1.59
CA LEU A 137 -17.27 18.20 -0.99
C LEU A 137 -18.31 19.04 -1.76
N GLU A 138 -17.93 19.71 -2.85
CA GLU A 138 -18.78 20.70 -3.53
C GLU A 138 -19.57 20.16 -4.75
N SER A 139 -19.19 19.00 -5.32
CA SER A 139 -19.82 18.47 -6.55
C SER A 139 -20.79 17.31 -6.27
N LEU A 140 -21.84 17.56 -5.48
CA LEU A 140 -22.71 16.50 -4.95
C LEU A 140 -23.92 16.14 -5.83
N SER A 141 -24.11 16.76 -7.00
CA SER A 141 -25.24 16.39 -7.87
C SER A 141 -24.99 15.12 -8.69
N ASN A 142 -23.72 14.78 -8.98
CA ASN A 142 -23.29 13.55 -9.67
C ASN A 142 -22.07 12.84 -9.02
N GLY A 143 -21.49 13.39 -7.95
CA GLY A 143 -20.21 12.93 -7.38
C GLY A 143 -20.21 11.52 -6.76
N TRP A 144 -21.37 10.97 -6.38
CA TRP A 144 -21.44 9.63 -5.78
C TRP A 144 -21.08 8.51 -6.75
N VAL A 145 -21.43 8.66 -8.04
CA VAL A 145 -21.05 7.69 -9.07
C VAL A 145 -19.54 7.69 -9.27
N ASP A 146 -18.93 8.87 -9.30
CA ASP A 146 -17.47 9.01 -9.43
C ASP A 146 -16.73 8.46 -8.21
N ILE A 147 -17.22 8.72 -7.00
CA ILE A 147 -16.64 8.16 -5.77
C ILE A 147 -16.72 6.63 -5.81
N LEU A 148 -17.86 6.06 -6.19
CA LEU A 148 -18.03 4.61 -6.28
C LEU A 148 -17.10 4.00 -7.33
N LEU A 149 -17.01 4.61 -8.52
CA LEU A 149 -16.11 4.16 -9.58
C LEU A 149 -14.64 4.23 -9.15
N ASN A 150 -14.20 5.35 -8.57
CA ASN A 150 -12.83 5.52 -8.08
C ASN A 150 -12.51 4.52 -6.95
N THR A 151 -13.45 4.27 -6.05
CA THR A 151 -13.32 3.27 -4.99
C THR A 151 -13.10 1.88 -5.59
N LEU A 152 -13.94 1.49 -6.55
CA LEU A 152 -13.83 0.19 -7.21
C LEU A 152 -12.53 0.07 -7.99
N ILE A 153 -12.11 1.12 -8.72
CA ILE A 153 -10.84 1.14 -9.43
C ILE A 153 -9.69 0.89 -8.45
N ILE A 154 -9.56 1.70 -7.40
CA ILE A 154 -8.43 1.57 -6.45
C ILE A 154 -8.42 0.20 -5.78
N ALA A 155 -9.58 -0.27 -5.28
CA ALA A 155 -9.69 -1.56 -4.60
C ALA A 155 -9.41 -2.76 -5.53
N LEU A 156 -9.96 -2.73 -6.75
CA LEU A 156 -9.79 -3.84 -7.70
C LEU A 156 -8.39 -3.87 -8.31
N PHE A 157 -7.76 -2.72 -8.58
CA PHE A 157 -6.38 -2.69 -9.07
C PHE A 157 -5.40 -3.25 -8.03
N THR A 158 -5.59 -2.90 -6.75
CA THR A 158 -4.76 -3.44 -5.67
C THR A 158 -4.89 -4.96 -5.57
N ASN A 159 -6.10 -5.49 -5.75
CA ASN A 159 -6.35 -6.92 -5.73
C ASN A 159 -5.87 -7.64 -7.01
N MET A 160 -5.96 -6.99 -8.17
CA MET A 160 -5.50 -7.55 -9.45
C MET A 160 -3.98 -7.74 -9.50
N LEU A 161 -3.22 -6.82 -8.89
CA LEU A 161 -1.76 -6.87 -8.86
C LEU A 161 -1.19 -7.88 -7.84
N ASN A 162 -2.03 -8.43 -6.96
CA ASN A 162 -1.63 -9.32 -5.88
C ASN A 162 -1.89 -10.79 -6.20
#